data_AF-A0A317GU80-F1
#
_entry.id   AF-A0A317GU80-F1
#
_cell.length_a   1.000
_cell.length_b   1.000
_cell.length_c   1.000
_cell.angle_alpha   90.00
_cell.angle_beta   90.00
_cell.angle_gamma   90.00
#
_symmetry.space_group_name_H-M   'P 1'
#
loop_
_entity.id
_entity.type
_entity.pdbx_description
1 polymer ?
#
loop_
_entity_poly.entity_id
_entity_poly.type
_entity_poly.pdbx_seq_one_letter_code
_entity_poly.pdbx_strand_id
1 'polypeptide(L)'
;MKKYFSIINIHTLLVICVSLISSFISKYFHLFLNIDFIIVEIVIAFPLAFSLRVAFRRREVALRYLSLFKASLQSVVYAICDSKLDELKKSEFRKIATFLSEELVQYLARNQNDESRVQDASHLIYTFVRANRDVLKSRISFKIFLFVFRINESVEFLLATRRHGIPWGPKLVVLMAIYIFVIFYPAAFLNDGDASFSFLLITTAFRGFFLISFYNMLSLLEDPFNQKSPDGIRVFDFRPIYDSNTLLDISKVQPV
;
A
#
# COMPACT_ATOMS: atom_id res chain seq x y z
N MET A 1 2.92 -12.17 -17.39
CA MET A 1 4.24 -11.61 -17.76
C MET A 1 4.49 -10.20 -17.21
N LYS A 2 3.54 -9.25 -17.27
CA LYS A 2 3.73 -7.87 -16.73
C LYS A 2 4.08 -7.79 -15.23
N LYS A 3 3.59 -8.73 -14.39
CA LYS A 3 3.86 -8.73 -12.93
C LYS A 3 5.33 -8.92 -12.58
N TYR A 4 6.06 -9.80 -13.28
CA TYR A 4 7.47 -10.10 -13.00
C TYR A 4 8.41 -9.00 -13.51
N PHE A 5 8.08 -8.36 -14.63
CA PHE A 5 8.79 -7.18 -15.13
C PHE A 5 8.62 -5.94 -14.24
N SER A 6 7.64 -5.92 -13.33
CA SER A 6 7.51 -4.82 -12.36
C SER A 6 8.64 -4.82 -11.32
N ILE A 7 9.31 -5.96 -11.11
CA ILE A 7 10.44 -6.11 -10.17
C ILE A 7 11.75 -5.68 -10.83
N ILE A 8 11.86 -5.84 -12.15
CA ILE A 8 13.03 -5.46 -12.95
C ILE A 8 12.84 -4.01 -13.42
N ASN A 9 13.39 -3.08 -12.65
CA ASN A 9 13.31 -1.66 -12.91
C ASN A 9 14.62 -1.14 -13.54
N ILE A 10 14.63 0.12 -14.01
CA ILE A 10 15.82 0.79 -14.53
C ILE A 10 16.99 0.76 -13.53
N HIS A 11 16.68 0.80 -12.23
CA HIS A 11 17.70 0.63 -11.18
C HIS A 11 18.38 -0.73 -11.21
N THR A 12 17.66 -1.80 -11.52
CA THR A 12 18.25 -3.15 -11.66
C THR A 12 19.23 -3.19 -12.82
N LEU A 13 18.86 -2.60 -13.96
CA LEU A 13 19.75 -2.49 -15.12
C LEU A 13 21.01 -1.68 -14.77
N LEU A 14 20.84 -0.52 -14.13
CA LEU A 14 21.94 0.33 -13.70
C LEU A 14 22.88 -0.39 -12.73
N VAL A 15 22.35 -1.10 -11.73
CA VAL A 15 23.15 -1.85 -10.76
C VAL A 15 23.96 -2.95 -11.45
N ILE A 16 23.37 -3.68 -12.39
CA ILE A 16 24.09 -4.70 -13.15
C ILE A 16 25.20 -4.06 -14.00
N CYS A 17 24.91 -2.98 -14.73
CA CYS A 17 25.93 -2.27 -15.50
C CYS A 17 27.09 -1.78 -14.62
N VAL A 18 26.79 -1.16 -13.48
CA VAL A 18 27.79 -0.70 -12.51
C VAL A 18 28.59 -1.86 -11.94
N SER A 19 27.96 -3.01 -11.67
CA SER A 19 28.68 -4.21 -11.18
C SER A 19 29.71 -4.74 -12.19
N LEU A 20 29.37 -4.73 -13.48
CA LEU A 20 30.24 -5.20 -14.55
C LEU A 20 31.41 -4.23 -14.74
N ILE A 21 31.12 -2.93 -14.80
CA ILE A 21 32.12 -1.87 -14.95
C ILE A 21 33.07 -1.87 -13.74
N SER A 22 32.54 -1.91 -12.52
CA SER A 22 33.38 -1.94 -11.31
C SER A 22 34.27 -3.18 -11.25
N SER A 23 33.74 -4.37 -11.58
CA SER A 23 34.53 -5.60 -11.60
C SER A 23 35.67 -5.53 -12.64
N PHE A 24 35.40 -4.94 -13.80
CA PHE A 24 36.41 -4.72 -14.84
C PHE A 24 37.49 -3.75 -14.37
N ILE A 25 37.10 -2.58 -13.83
CA ILE A 25 38.04 -1.56 -13.32
C ILE A 25 38.89 -2.14 -12.19
N SER A 26 38.27 -2.83 -11.23
CA SER A 26 38.96 -3.37 -10.06
C SER A 26 40.02 -4.39 -10.45
N LYS A 27 39.73 -5.25 -11.44
CA LYS A 27 40.71 -6.21 -11.95
C LYS A 27 41.80 -5.55 -12.80
N TYR A 28 41.45 -4.62 -13.68
CA TYR A 28 42.39 -3.97 -14.60
C TYR A 28 43.41 -3.09 -13.86
N PHE A 29 42.95 -2.33 -12.86
CA PHE A 29 43.79 -1.44 -12.06
C PHE A 29 44.36 -2.09 -10.80
N HIS A 30 44.09 -3.39 -10.57
CA HIS A 30 44.49 -4.10 -9.35
C HIS A 30 44.11 -3.34 -8.07
N LEU A 31 42.84 -2.92 -7.99
CA LEU A 31 42.33 -2.23 -6.82
C LEU A 31 42.10 -3.24 -5.69
N PHE A 32 42.76 -3.03 -4.55
CA PHE A 32 42.61 -3.83 -3.35
C PHE A 32 42.00 -2.99 -2.23
N LEU A 33 40.96 -3.52 -1.59
CA LEU A 33 40.28 -2.84 -0.49
C LEU A 33 40.16 -3.78 0.71
N ASN A 34 40.84 -3.46 1.81
CA ASN A 34 40.80 -4.27 3.03
C ASN A 34 39.60 -3.90 3.89
N ILE A 35 38.42 -4.37 3.51
CA ILE A 35 37.16 -4.18 4.25
C ILE A 35 36.40 -5.51 4.27
N ASP A 36 35.84 -5.87 5.42
CA ASP A 36 34.91 -7.01 5.52
C ASP A 36 33.53 -6.62 4.98
N PHE A 37 33.26 -7.05 3.73
CA PHE A 37 31.99 -6.77 3.07
C PHE A 37 30.81 -7.55 3.64
N ILE A 38 31.03 -8.58 4.47
CA ILE A 38 29.94 -9.25 5.18
C ILE A 38 29.29 -8.27 6.16
N ILE A 39 30.10 -7.49 6.88
CA ILE A 39 29.61 -6.46 7.81
C ILE A 39 28.83 -5.39 7.03
N VAL A 40 29.36 -4.93 5.90
CA VAL A 40 28.69 -3.95 5.04
C VAL A 40 27.34 -4.48 4.53
N GLU A 41 27.29 -5.75 4.12
CA GLU A 41 26.07 -6.39 3.62
C GLU A 41 25.00 -6.47 4.72
N ILE A 42 25.37 -6.82 5.96
CA ILE A 42 24.45 -6.82 7.11
C ILE A 42 23.93 -5.41 7.40
N VAL A 43 24.80 -4.41 7.38
CA VAL A 43 24.44 -2.99 7.61
C VAL A 43 23.45 -2.49 6.56
N ILE A 44 23.50 -2.99 5.32
CA ILE A 44 22.53 -2.65 4.26
C ILE A 44 21.25 -3.46 4.39
N ALA A 45 21.37 -4.76 4.66
CA ALA A 45 20.25 -5.69 4.74
C ALA A 45 19.30 -5.33 5.89
N PHE A 46 19.82 -4.85 7.03
CA PHE A 46 19.00 -4.54 8.20
C PHE A 46 18.00 -3.38 7.97
N PRO A 47 18.40 -2.18 7.53
CA PRO A 47 17.47 -1.10 7.19
C PRO A 47 16.49 -1.46 6.07
N LEU A 48 16.94 -2.27 5.11
CA LEU A 48 16.10 -2.76 4.01
C LEU A 48 14.98 -3.67 4.53
N ALA A 49 15.32 -4.66 5.36
CA ALA A 49 14.34 -5.56 5.99
C ALA A 49 13.40 -4.81 6.95
N PHE A 50 13.92 -3.82 7.70
CA PHE A 50 13.10 -2.96 8.56
C PHE A 50 12.09 -2.15 7.76
N SER A 51 12.53 -1.48 6.68
CA SER A 51 11.67 -0.69 5.81
C SER A 51 10.59 -1.55 5.16
N LEU A 52 10.94 -2.76 4.75
CA LEU A 52 10.00 -3.71 4.17
C LEU A 52 8.90 -4.10 5.16
N ARG A 53 9.25 -4.40 6.42
CA ARG A 53 8.25 -4.67 7.47
C ARG A 53 7.32 -3.48 7.71
N VAL A 54 7.86 -2.26 7.70
CA VAL A 54 7.04 -1.04 7.85
C VAL A 54 6.06 -0.89 6.69
N ALA A 55 6.50 -1.14 5.45
CA ALA A 55 5.63 -1.10 4.27
C ALA A 55 4.51 -2.16 4.35
N PHE A 56 4.83 -3.40 4.73
CA PHE A 56 3.83 -4.45 4.95
C PHE A 56 2.82 -4.06 6.03
N ARG A 57 3.29 -3.58 7.18
CA ARG A 57 2.42 -3.14 8.28
C ARG A 57 1.50 -2.00 7.83
N ARG A 58 2.01 -1.02 7.08
CA ARG A 58 1.20 0.08 6.53
C ARG A 58 0.09 -0.45 5.63
N ARG A 59 0.39 -1.42 4.76
CA ARG A 59 -0.61 -2.09 3.90
C ARG A 59 -1.67 -2.84 4.71
N GLU A 60 -1.28 -3.63 5.70
CA GLU A 60 -2.21 -4.37 6.56
C GLU A 60 -3.14 -3.44 7.33
N VAL A 61 -2.60 -2.36 7.87
CA VAL A 61 -3.41 -1.36 8.60
C VAL A 61 -4.38 -0.65 7.64
N ALA A 62 -3.95 -0.29 6.43
CA ALA A 62 -4.84 0.29 5.41
C ALA A 62 -5.98 -0.68 5.03
N LEU A 63 -5.67 -1.97 4.84
CA LEU A 63 -6.69 -3.01 4.62
C LEU A 63 -7.69 -3.12 5.77
N ARG A 64 -7.20 -3.06 7.01
CA ARG A 64 -8.05 -3.09 8.20
C ARG A 64 -9.02 -1.90 8.23
N TYR A 65 -8.55 -0.70 7.92
CA TYR A 65 -9.40 0.50 7.90
C TYR A 65 -10.37 0.53 6.72
N LEU A 66 -10.00 0.00 5.55
CA LEU A 66 -10.94 -0.22 4.44
C LEU A 66 -12.04 -1.22 4.80
N SER A 67 -11.69 -2.33 5.45
CA SER A 67 -12.67 -3.30 5.96
C SER A 67 -13.58 -2.68 7.02
N LEU A 68 -13.01 -1.89 7.92
CA LEU A 68 -13.74 -1.16 8.95
C LEU A 68 -14.73 -0.16 8.34
N PHE A 69 -14.29 0.63 7.35
CA PHE A 69 -15.14 1.55 6.59
C PHE A 69 -16.32 0.80 5.96
N LYS A 70 -16.06 -0.26 5.19
CA LYS A 70 -17.09 -1.05 4.53
C LYS A 70 -18.11 -1.61 5.52
N ALA A 71 -17.63 -2.25 6.59
CA ALA A 71 -18.49 -2.88 7.59
C ALA A 71 -19.33 -1.86 8.38
N SER A 72 -18.74 -0.72 8.75
CA SER A 72 -19.45 0.34 9.50
C SER A 72 -20.49 1.05 8.63
N LEU A 73 -20.15 1.39 7.38
CA LEU A 73 -21.10 2.00 6.44
C LEU A 73 -22.27 1.07 6.13
N GLN A 74 -21.99 -0.22 5.88
CA GLN A 74 -23.02 -1.23 5.67
C GLN A 74 -23.92 -1.41 6.91
N SER A 75 -23.34 -1.37 8.12
CA SER A 75 -24.11 -1.44 9.37
C SER A 75 -25.07 -0.26 9.53
N VAL A 76 -24.63 0.96 9.18
CA VAL A 76 -25.51 2.15 9.21
C VAL A 76 -26.61 2.03 8.17
N VAL A 77 -26.31 1.59 6.94
CA VAL A 77 -27.32 1.38 5.89
C VAL A 77 -28.38 0.38 6.35
N TYR A 78 -27.99 -0.74 6.94
CA TYR A 78 -28.95 -1.73 7.46
C TYR A 78 -29.80 -1.18 8.60
N ALA A 79 -29.19 -0.47 9.55
CA ALA A 79 -29.92 0.15 10.65
C ALA A 79 -30.95 1.20 10.17
N ILE A 80 -30.65 1.94 9.10
CA ILE A 80 -31.57 2.90 8.49
C ILE A 80 -32.66 2.18 7.68
N CYS A 81 -32.33 1.11 6.96
CA CYS A 81 -33.32 0.34 6.20
C CYS A 81 -34.36 -0.35 7.12
N ASP A 82 -33.93 -0.84 8.28
CA ASP A 82 -34.80 -1.46 9.31
C ASP A 82 -35.58 -0.41 10.13
N SER A 83 -35.25 0.87 9.99
CA SER A 83 -35.93 1.94 10.73
C SER A 83 -37.33 2.26 10.20
N LYS A 84 -38.10 3.01 10.99
CA LYS A 84 -39.43 3.53 10.64
C LYS A 84 -39.40 4.72 9.67
N LEU A 85 -38.25 5.03 9.06
CA LEU A 85 -38.15 6.08 8.06
C LEU A 85 -38.96 5.71 6.81
N ASP A 86 -39.41 6.74 6.09
CA ASP A 86 -40.07 6.55 4.80
C ASP A 86 -39.09 5.99 3.75
N GLU A 87 -39.62 5.25 2.77
CA GLU A 87 -38.80 4.60 1.74
C GLU A 87 -38.04 5.62 0.88
N LEU A 88 -38.56 6.84 0.71
CA LEU A 88 -37.86 7.93 0.05
C LEU A 88 -36.58 8.32 0.80
N LYS A 89 -36.65 8.43 2.12
CA LYS A 89 -35.49 8.77 2.98
C LYS A 89 -34.48 7.62 3.04
N LYS A 90 -34.95 6.37 3.05
CA LYS A 90 -34.05 5.21 2.96
C LYS A 90 -33.29 5.17 1.63
N SER A 91 -33.99 5.47 0.53
CA SER A 91 -33.39 5.59 -0.81
C SER A 91 -32.39 6.74 -0.88
N GLU A 92 -32.73 7.90 -0.31
CA GLU A 92 -31.82 9.04 -0.17
C GLU A 92 -30.54 8.66 0.57
N PHE A 93 -30.66 8.00 1.74
CA PHE A 93 -29.50 7.56 2.50
C PHE A 93 -28.60 6.57 1.72
N ARG A 94 -29.21 5.63 0.98
CA ARG A 94 -28.45 4.71 0.11
C ARG A 94 -27.64 5.48 -0.93
N LYS A 95 -28.19 6.54 -1.52
CA LYS A 95 -27.45 7.40 -2.47
C LYS A 95 -26.27 8.10 -1.79
N ILE A 96 -26.47 8.64 -0.59
CA ILE A 96 -25.40 9.31 0.18
C ILE A 96 -24.28 8.30 0.53
N ALA A 97 -24.63 7.09 0.98
CA ALA A 97 -23.68 6.05 1.31
C ALA A 97 -22.87 5.58 0.09
N THR A 98 -23.52 5.39 -1.06
CA THR A 98 -22.84 5.07 -2.32
C THR A 98 -21.93 6.20 -2.76
N PHE A 99 -22.37 7.45 -2.64
CA PHE A 99 -21.58 8.64 -2.98
C PHE A 99 -20.30 8.72 -2.15
N LEU A 100 -20.39 8.58 -0.82
CA LEU A 100 -19.21 8.54 0.06
C LEU A 100 -18.25 7.41 -0.32
N SER A 101 -18.77 6.19 -0.56
CA SER A 101 -17.93 5.07 -0.95
C SER A 101 -17.22 5.32 -2.28
N GLU A 102 -17.88 5.93 -3.25
CA GLU A 102 -17.31 6.18 -4.57
C GLU A 102 -16.23 7.27 -4.49
N GLU A 103 -16.50 8.38 -3.80
CA GLU A 103 -15.52 9.46 -3.60
C GLU A 103 -14.28 8.95 -2.85
N LEU A 104 -14.45 8.15 -1.79
CA LEU A 104 -13.32 7.57 -1.06
C LEU A 104 -12.48 6.65 -1.96
N VAL A 105 -13.13 5.73 -2.69
CA VAL A 105 -12.42 4.77 -3.57
C VAL A 105 -11.71 5.50 -4.70
N GLN A 106 -12.32 6.52 -5.30
CA GLN A 106 -11.70 7.32 -6.35
C GLN A 106 -10.50 8.11 -5.83
N TYR A 107 -10.61 8.74 -4.66
CA TYR A 107 -9.51 9.43 -4.00
C TYR A 107 -8.32 8.49 -3.76
N LEU A 108 -8.57 7.32 -3.16
CA LEU A 108 -7.53 6.34 -2.88
C LEU A 108 -6.90 5.76 -4.15
N ALA A 109 -7.70 5.46 -5.19
CA ALA A 109 -7.21 4.85 -6.43
C ALA A 109 -6.41 5.82 -7.32
N ARG A 110 -6.93 7.04 -7.50
CA ARG A 110 -6.46 7.96 -8.56
C ARG A 110 -5.79 9.22 -8.05
N ASN A 111 -5.94 9.56 -6.76
CA ASN A 111 -5.51 10.85 -6.21
C ASN A 111 -6.03 12.05 -7.03
N GLN A 112 -7.21 11.91 -7.65
CA GLN A 112 -7.78 12.88 -8.60
C GLN A 112 -8.84 13.78 -7.96
N ASN A 113 -9.36 13.39 -6.79
CA ASN A 113 -10.40 14.17 -6.10
C ASN A 113 -9.76 14.97 -4.96
N ASP A 114 -10.33 16.15 -4.70
CA ASP A 114 -10.03 16.90 -3.49
C ASP A 114 -10.52 16.09 -2.29
N GLU A 115 -9.66 15.93 -1.29
CA GLU A 115 -9.98 15.29 -0.01
C GLU A 115 -11.26 15.87 0.62
N SER A 116 -11.47 17.17 0.39
CA SER A 116 -12.66 17.90 0.83
C SER A 116 -13.96 17.23 0.36
N ARG A 117 -14.00 16.64 -0.84
CA ARG A 117 -15.21 15.96 -1.35
C ARG A 117 -15.55 14.70 -0.57
N VAL A 118 -14.53 13.97 -0.10
CA VAL A 118 -14.71 12.79 0.75
C VAL A 118 -15.21 13.21 2.13
N GLN A 119 -14.65 14.29 2.68
CA GLN A 119 -15.05 14.86 3.96
C GLN A 119 -16.48 15.42 3.91
N ASP A 120 -16.86 16.11 2.83
CA ASP A 120 -18.22 16.59 2.60
C ASP A 120 -19.21 15.43 2.52
N ALA A 121 -18.86 14.36 1.79
CA ALA A 121 -19.70 13.15 1.71
C ALA A 121 -19.85 12.46 3.07
N SER A 122 -18.79 12.44 3.89
CA SER A 122 -18.83 11.93 5.26
C SER A 122 -19.70 12.81 6.16
N HIS A 123 -19.63 14.12 6.01
CA HIS A 123 -20.49 15.07 6.73
C HIS A 123 -21.97 14.90 6.37
N LEU A 124 -22.30 14.59 5.10
CA LEU A 124 -23.68 14.27 4.69
C LEU A 124 -24.28 13.06 5.42
N ILE A 125 -23.48 12.03 5.71
CA ILE A 125 -23.94 10.88 6.51
C ILE A 125 -24.29 11.35 7.93
N TYR A 126 -23.43 12.16 8.55
CA TYR A 126 -23.66 12.68 9.90
C TYR A 126 -24.90 13.58 9.96
N THR A 127 -25.06 14.52 9.03
CA THR A 127 -26.21 15.44 8.99
C THR A 127 -27.52 14.70 8.77
N PHE A 128 -27.54 13.68 7.89
CA PHE A 128 -28.72 12.86 7.66
C PHE A 128 -29.16 12.12 8.92
N VAL A 129 -28.23 11.45 9.62
CA VAL A 129 -28.52 10.71 10.85
C VAL A 129 -29.00 11.65 11.95
N ARG A 130 -28.39 12.84 12.07
CA ARG A 130 -28.77 13.86 13.05
C ARG A 130 -30.17 14.43 12.77
N ALA A 131 -30.48 14.75 11.52
CA ALA A 131 -31.78 15.31 11.13
C ALA A 131 -32.95 14.34 11.33
N ASN A 132 -32.68 13.02 11.31
CA ASN A 132 -33.69 11.98 11.47
C ASN A 132 -33.65 11.30 12.85
N ARG A 133 -32.94 11.89 13.83
CA ARG A 133 -32.75 11.34 15.18
C ARG A 133 -34.06 11.02 15.89
N ASP A 134 -35.06 11.88 15.79
CA ASP A 134 -36.30 11.72 16.56
C ASP A 134 -37.15 10.54 16.07
N VAL A 135 -37.06 10.22 14.77
CA VAL A 135 -37.71 9.05 14.15
C VAL A 135 -36.95 7.76 14.49
N LEU A 136 -35.63 7.85 14.63
CA LEU A 136 -34.75 6.76 15.04
C LEU A 136 -34.75 6.63 16.56
N LYS A 137 -35.68 5.84 17.14
CA LYS A 137 -35.78 5.53 18.59
C LYS A 137 -34.44 5.70 19.33
N SER A 138 -34.41 6.52 20.40
CA SER A 138 -33.20 7.00 21.11
C SER A 138 -32.06 5.97 21.30
N ARG A 139 -32.37 4.73 21.70
CA ARG A 139 -31.37 3.66 21.91
C ARG A 139 -30.67 3.17 20.63
N ILE A 140 -31.40 3.16 19.51
CA ILE A 140 -30.88 2.74 18.20
C ILE A 140 -30.06 3.89 17.60
N SER A 141 -30.55 5.13 17.73
CA SER A 141 -29.82 6.32 17.27
C SER A 141 -28.41 6.40 17.87
N PHE A 142 -28.24 6.14 19.17
CA PHE A 142 -26.91 6.13 19.79
C PHE A 142 -25.97 5.08 19.19
N LYS A 143 -26.46 3.87 18.89
CA LYS A 143 -25.67 2.83 18.21
C LYS A 143 -25.29 3.24 16.79
N ILE A 144 -26.21 3.88 16.06
CA ILE A 144 -25.93 4.41 14.72
C ILE A 144 -24.82 5.46 14.79
N PHE A 145 -24.89 6.39 15.75
CA PHE A 145 -23.83 7.39 15.93
C PHE A 145 -22.46 6.78 16.21
N LEU A 146 -22.38 5.68 16.96
CA LEU A 146 -21.12 4.95 17.14
C LEU A 146 -20.59 4.41 15.81
N PHE A 147 -21.44 3.84 14.94
CA PHE A 147 -21.01 3.40 13.61
C PHE A 147 -20.62 4.57 12.70
N VAL A 148 -21.31 5.70 12.75
CA VAL A 148 -20.94 6.92 12.04
C VAL A 148 -19.57 7.44 12.48
N PHE A 149 -19.31 7.43 13.80
CA PHE A 149 -17.98 7.74 14.31
C PHE A 149 -16.90 6.81 13.73
N ARG A 150 -17.17 5.50 13.65
CA ARG A 150 -16.24 4.53 13.04
C ARG A 150 -16.04 4.73 11.53
N ILE A 151 -17.08 5.15 10.82
CA ILE A 151 -16.96 5.56 9.41
C ILE A 151 -15.98 6.73 9.32
N ASN A 152 -16.19 7.79 10.09
CA ASN A 152 -15.34 8.98 10.05
C ASN A 152 -13.89 8.67 10.46
N GLU A 153 -13.69 7.90 11.53
CA GLU A 153 -12.37 7.43 11.96
C GLU A 153 -11.65 6.70 10.81
N SER A 154 -12.36 5.80 10.12
CA SER A 154 -11.77 5.06 9.01
C SER A 154 -11.49 5.90 7.78
N VAL A 155 -12.37 6.85 7.44
CA VAL A 155 -12.16 7.80 6.34
C VAL A 155 -10.94 8.66 6.62
N GLU A 156 -10.87 9.32 7.77
CA GLU A 156 -9.75 10.20 8.15
C GLU A 156 -8.42 9.44 8.17
N PHE A 157 -8.41 8.20 8.70
CA PHE A 157 -7.21 7.37 8.67
C PHE A 157 -6.74 7.06 7.24
N LEU A 158 -7.67 6.71 6.34
CA LEU A 158 -7.35 6.39 4.95
C LEU A 158 -6.89 7.63 4.17
N LEU A 159 -7.52 8.78 4.41
CA LEU A 159 -7.11 10.08 3.87
C LEU A 159 -5.70 10.43 4.31
N ALA A 160 -5.42 10.37 5.62
CA ALA A 160 -4.08 10.61 6.17
C ALA A 160 -3.03 9.64 5.62
N THR A 161 -3.38 8.36 5.48
CA THR A 161 -2.49 7.33 4.92
C THR A 161 -2.16 7.61 3.45
N ARG A 162 -3.11 8.16 2.68
CA ARG A 162 -2.86 8.56 1.28
C ARG A 162 -2.04 9.84 1.19
N ARG A 163 -2.36 10.83 2.04
CA ARG A 163 -1.69 12.14 2.10
C ARG A 163 -0.23 12.03 2.54
N HIS A 164 0.05 11.19 3.53
CA HIS A 164 1.39 11.04 4.11
C HIS A 164 2.03 9.72 3.69
N GLY A 165 3.07 9.82 2.85
CA GLY A 165 3.93 8.72 2.46
C GLY A 165 4.86 8.23 3.58
N ILE A 166 5.63 7.18 3.28
CA ILE A 166 6.80 6.83 4.09
C ILE A 166 7.86 7.93 3.87
N PRO A 167 8.62 8.35 4.90
CA PRO A 167 9.69 9.32 4.73
C PRO A 167 10.70 8.89 3.65
N TRP A 168 11.05 9.79 2.74
CA TRP A 168 11.93 9.50 1.61
C TRP A 168 13.40 9.27 1.99
N GLY A 169 13.85 9.86 3.11
CA GLY A 169 15.25 9.84 3.55
C GLY A 169 15.85 8.43 3.73
N PRO A 170 15.27 7.57 4.59
CA PRO A 170 15.78 6.21 4.80
C PRO A 170 15.89 5.38 3.51
N LYS A 171 14.95 5.58 2.57
CA LYS A 171 14.95 4.90 1.27
C LYS A 171 16.13 5.34 0.41
N LEU A 172 16.44 6.63 0.38
CA LEU A 172 17.57 7.16 -0.38
C LEU A 172 18.90 6.64 0.18
N VAL A 173 19.03 6.57 1.51
CA VAL A 173 20.23 6.02 2.17
C VAL A 173 20.45 4.56 1.77
N VAL A 174 19.39 3.73 1.79
CA VAL A 174 19.49 2.32 1.37
C VAL A 174 19.88 2.21 -0.10
N LEU A 175 19.27 2.99 -0.99
CA LEU A 175 19.62 2.98 -2.41
C LEU A 175 21.09 3.36 -2.63
N MET A 176 21.56 4.44 -2.00
CA MET A 176 22.96 4.86 -2.09
C MET A 176 23.91 3.77 -1.58
N ALA A 177 23.58 3.13 -0.46
CA ALA A 177 24.39 2.07 0.11
C ALA A 177 24.52 0.85 -0.82
N ILE A 178 23.45 0.49 -1.55
CA ILE A 178 23.49 -0.57 -2.57
C ILE A 178 24.45 -0.21 -3.70
N TYR A 179 24.41 1.03 -4.21
CA TYR A 179 25.34 1.46 -5.26
C TYR A 179 26.79 1.46 -4.79
N ILE A 180 27.06 2.00 -3.59
CA ILE A 180 28.39 1.98 -2.98
C ILE A 180 28.89 0.55 -2.81
N PHE A 181 28.05 -0.35 -2.31
CA PHE A 181 28.38 -1.77 -2.16
C PHE A 181 28.83 -2.38 -3.49
N VAL A 182 28.05 -2.20 -4.55
CA VAL A 182 28.35 -2.79 -5.87
C VAL A 182 29.61 -2.18 -6.51
N ILE A 183 29.91 -0.92 -6.21
CA ILE A 183 31.12 -0.24 -6.70
C ILE A 183 32.38 -0.76 -6.00
N PHE A 184 32.36 -0.97 -4.69
CA PHE A 184 33.57 -1.31 -3.94
C PHE A 184 33.76 -2.80 -3.68
N TYR A 185 32.69 -3.60 -3.75
CA TYR A 185 32.74 -5.04 -3.49
C TYR A 185 33.80 -5.78 -4.32
N PRO A 186 33.94 -5.54 -5.64
CA PRO A 186 34.93 -6.27 -6.43
C PRO A 186 36.39 -6.05 -5.99
N ALA A 187 36.72 -4.83 -5.58
CA ALA A 187 38.06 -4.48 -5.11
C ALA A 187 38.42 -5.17 -3.77
N ALA A 188 37.44 -5.37 -2.90
CA ALA A 188 37.66 -6.10 -1.66
C ALA A 188 37.72 -7.61 -1.88
N PHE A 189 36.88 -8.15 -2.76
CA PHE A 189 36.88 -9.56 -3.08
C PHE A 189 38.24 -10.03 -3.66
N LEU A 190 38.92 -9.18 -4.43
CA LEU A 190 40.26 -9.46 -4.95
C LEU A 190 41.36 -9.43 -3.88
N ASN A 191 41.13 -8.77 -2.73
CA ASN A 191 42.09 -8.75 -1.63
C ASN A 191 42.11 -10.08 -0.86
N ASP A 192 41.00 -10.82 -0.86
CA ASP A 192 40.87 -12.11 -0.17
C ASP A 192 41.50 -13.28 -0.95
N GLY A 193 41.84 -13.08 -2.23
CA GLY A 193 42.53 -14.08 -3.05
C GLY A 193 42.36 -13.86 -4.54
N ASP A 194 43.13 -14.62 -5.32
CA ASP A 194 43.14 -14.49 -6.78
C ASP A 194 42.00 -15.32 -7.40
N ALA A 195 40.92 -14.63 -7.80
CA ALA A 195 39.74 -15.27 -8.35
C ALA A 195 39.65 -15.11 -9.88
N SER A 196 39.03 -16.10 -10.53
CA SER A 196 38.69 -16.00 -11.95
C SER A 196 37.83 -14.76 -12.20
N PHE A 197 38.09 -14.07 -13.33
CA PHE A 197 37.34 -12.87 -13.69
C PHE A 197 35.83 -13.13 -13.80
N SER A 198 35.46 -14.28 -14.37
CA SER A 198 34.06 -14.69 -14.49
C SER A 198 33.41 -14.88 -13.13
N PHE A 199 34.15 -15.39 -12.15
CA PHE A 199 33.63 -15.59 -10.78
C PHE A 199 33.39 -14.26 -10.06
N LEU A 200 34.32 -13.31 -10.22
CA LEU A 200 34.18 -11.94 -9.71
C LEU A 200 32.93 -11.26 -10.28
N LEU A 201 32.75 -11.33 -11.60
CA LEU A 201 31.60 -10.73 -12.29
C LEU A 201 30.28 -11.33 -11.81
N ILE A 202 30.18 -12.67 -11.80
CA ILE A 202 28.96 -13.37 -11.40
C ILE A 202 28.61 -13.05 -9.95
N THR A 203 29.58 -13.12 -9.04
CA THR A 203 29.33 -12.89 -7.61
C THR A 203 28.90 -11.45 -7.34
N THR A 204 29.56 -10.47 -7.95
CA THR A 204 29.22 -9.05 -7.79
C THR A 204 27.83 -8.75 -8.37
N ALA A 205 27.57 -9.20 -9.60
CA ALA A 205 26.28 -8.99 -10.25
C ALA A 205 25.14 -9.68 -9.50
N PHE A 206 25.37 -10.90 -9.00
CA PHE A 206 24.39 -11.64 -8.21
C PHE A 206 24.05 -10.91 -6.92
N ARG A 207 25.04 -10.53 -6.09
CA ARG A 207 24.79 -9.80 -4.84
C ARG A 207 24.10 -8.46 -5.09
N GLY A 208 24.56 -7.69 -6.07
CA GLY A 208 23.92 -6.44 -6.48
C GLY A 208 22.47 -6.63 -6.93
N PHE A 209 22.20 -7.68 -7.71
CA PHE A 209 20.86 -8.05 -8.15
C PHE A 209 19.92 -8.36 -6.98
N PHE A 210 20.37 -9.11 -5.97
CA PHE A 210 19.55 -9.43 -4.80
C PHE A 210 19.18 -8.17 -4.01
N LEU A 211 20.17 -7.33 -3.68
CA LEU A 211 19.95 -6.11 -2.92
C LEU A 211 18.98 -5.16 -3.64
N ILE A 212 19.17 -4.93 -4.94
CA ILE A 212 18.29 -4.03 -5.69
C ILE A 212 16.89 -4.62 -5.90
N SER A 213 16.77 -5.94 -6.01
CA SER A 213 15.46 -6.59 -6.12
C SER A 213 14.63 -6.42 -4.86
N PHE A 214 15.24 -6.55 -3.67
CA PHE A 214 14.56 -6.25 -2.41
C PHE A 214 14.17 -4.77 -2.30
N TYR A 215 15.03 -3.85 -2.73
CA TYR A 215 14.71 -2.43 -2.78
C TYR A 215 13.53 -2.13 -3.73
N ASN A 216 13.48 -2.77 -4.90
CA ASN A 216 12.37 -2.61 -5.84
C ASN A 216 11.07 -3.16 -5.26
N MET A 217 11.10 -4.33 -4.62
CA MET A 217 9.94 -4.88 -3.92
C MET A 217 9.42 -3.94 -2.83
N LEU A 218 10.32 -3.35 -2.03
CA LEU A 218 9.98 -2.31 -1.05
C LEU A 218 9.26 -1.13 -1.74
N SER A 219 9.76 -0.65 -2.87
CA SER A 219 9.14 0.47 -3.60
C SER A 219 7.73 0.19 -4.11
N LEU A 220 7.42 -1.08 -4.43
CA LEU A 220 6.09 -1.51 -4.88
C LEU A 220 5.05 -1.57 -3.75
N LEU A 221 5.51 -1.78 -2.51
CA LEU A 221 4.67 -1.86 -1.31
C LEU A 221 4.53 -0.53 -0.56
N GLU A 222 5.29 0.49 -0.98
CA GLU A 222 5.34 1.79 -0.32
C GLU A 222 3.97 2.48 -0.30
N ASP A 223 3.32 2.54 -1.45
CA ASP A 223 1.95 3.05 -1.59
C ASP A 223 0.95 1.88 -1.61
N PRO A 224 0.20 1.65 -0.52
CA PRO A 224 -0.73 0.54 -0.45
C PRO A 224 -1.90 0.67 -1.43
N PHE A 225 -2.19 1.87 -1.92
CA PHE A 225 -3.30 2.12 -2.85
C PHE A 225 -2.85 2.21 -4.32
N ASN A 226 -1.58 1.92 -4.61
CA ASN A 226 -1.06 1.91 -5.97
C ASN A 226 -1.69 0.77 -6.79
N GLN A 227 -2.62 1.13 -7.69
CA GLN A 227 -3.34 0.17 -8.54
C GLN A 227 -2.47 -0.46 -9.65
N LYS A 228 -1.26 0.07 -9.90
CA LYS A 228 -0.30 -0.52 -10.85
C LYS A 228 0.55 -1.61 -10.19
N SER A 229 0.69 -1.57 -8.87
CA SER A 229 1.45 -2.58 -8.12
C SER A 229 0.71 -3.92 -8.15
N PRO A 230 1.37 -5.04 -8.46
CA PRO A 230 0.75 -6.36 -8.43
C PRO A 230 0.11 -6.72 -7.09
N ASP A 231 0.68 -6.19 -5.99
CA ASP A 231 0.30 -6.48 -4.61
C ASP A 231 -0.42 -5.30 -3.93
N GLY A 232 -0.75 -4.26 -4.70
CA GLY A 232 -1.54 -3.12 -4.25
C GLY A 232 -2.95 -3.54 -3.82
N ILE A 233 -3.54 -2.78 -2.89
CA ILE A 233 -4.90 -3.04 -2.43
C ILE A 233 -5.87 -2.73 -3.57
N ARG A 234 -6.70 -3.70 -3.94
CA ARG A 234 -7.83 -3.52 -4.87
C ARG A 234 -8.95 -2.74 -4.17
N VAL A 235 -8.82 -1.43 -4.13
CA VAL A 235 -9.74 -0.54 -3.39
C VAL A 235 -11.20 -0.66 -3.86
N PHE A 236 -11.41 -1.04 -5.12
CA PHE A 236 -12.76 -1.25 -5.68
C PHE A 236 -13.52 -2.43 -5.05
N ASP A 237 -12.83 -3.44 -4.51
CA ASP A 237 -13.46 -4.58 -3.82
C ASP A 237 -14.15 -4.15 -2.50
N PHE A 238 -13.78 -2.98 -1.99
CA PHE A 238 -14.32 -2.42 -0.76
C PHE A 238 -15.58 -1.59 -0.95
N ARG A 239 -16.05 -1.43 -2.20
CA ARG A 239 -17.37 -0.87 -2.46
C ARG A 239 -18.43 -1.75 -1.79
N PRO A 240 -19.26 -1.19 -0.91
CA PRO A 240 -20.37 -1.93 -0.33
C PRO A 240 -21.48 -2.13 -1.37
N ILE A 241 -22.12 -3.29 -1.31
CA ILE A 241 -23.19 -3.66 -2.25
C ILE A 241 -24.52 -3.27 -1.60
N TYR A 242 -25.21 -2.30 -2.21
CA TYR A 242 -26.46 -1.75 -1.70
C TYR A 242 -27.68 -2.01 -2.60
N ASP A 243 -27.47 -2.74 -3.70
CA ASP A 243 -28.51 -2.92 -4.70
C ASP A 243 -29.54 -3.97 -4.26
N SER A 244 -30.81 -3.58 -4.28
CA SER A 244 -31.95 -4.46 -3.96
C SER A 244 -32.10 -5.61 -4.95
N ASN A 245 -31.60 -5.45 -6.18
CA ASN A 245 -31.68 -6.49 -7.22
C ASN A 245 -30.71 -7.66 -7.00
N THR A 246 -29.60 -7.45 -6.29
CA THR A 246 -28.62 -8.52 -6.05
C THR A 246 -29.00 -9.40 -4.85
N LEU A 247 -29.70 -8.85 -3.86
CA LEU A 247 -30.17 -9.62 -2.69
C LEU A 247 -31.31 -10.59 -3.03
N LEU A 248 -32.11 -10.28 -4.05
CA LEU A 248 -33.16 -11.17 -4.56
C LEU A 248 -32.60 -12.38 -5.32
N ASP A 249 -31.38 -12.29 -5.87
CA ASP A 249 -30.75 -13.40 -6.59
C ASP A 249 -30.13 -14.45 -5.63
N ILE A 250 -29.77 -14.03 -4.42
CA ILE A 250 -29.22 -14.94 -3.39
C ILE A 250 -30.33 -15.84 -2.81
N SER A 251 -31.60 -15.41 -2.84
CA SER A 251 -32.75 -16.27 -2.49
C SER A 251 -33.02 -17.39 -3.51
N LYS A 252 -32.38 -17.37 -4.68
CA LYS A 252 -32.44 -18.46 -5.68
C LYS A 252 -31.29 -19.46 -5.58
N VAL A 253 -30.33 -19.23 -4.68
CA VAL A 253 -29.27 -20.20 -4.43
C VAL A 253 -29.81 -21.25 -3.46
N GLN A 254 -30.36 -22.33 -4.02
CA GLN A 254 -30.72 -23.51 -3.24
C GLN A 254 -29.48 -24.05 -2.50
N PRO A 255 -29.63 -24.51 -1.23
CA PRO A 255 -28.54 -25.15 -0.53
C PRO A 255 -28.21 -26.49 -1.21
N VAL A 256 -26.93 -26.68 -1.52
CA VAL A 256 -26.33 -27.99 -1.86
C VAL A 256 -26.17 -28.80 -0.59
#